data_AF-A0A9D6LB00-F1
#
_entry.id   AF-A0A9D6LB00-F1
#
_cell.length_a   1.000
_cell.length_b   1.000
_cell.length_c   1.000
_cell.angle_alpha   90.00
_cell.angle_beta   90.00
_cell.angle_gamma   90.00
#
_symmetry.space_group_name_H-M   'P 1'
#
loop_
_entity.id
_entity.type
_entity.pdbx_description
1 polymer ?
#
loop_
_entity_poly.entity_id
_entity_poly.type
_entity_poly.pdbx_seq_one_letter_code
_entity_poly.pdbx_strand_id
1 'polypeptide(L)'
;MARIAAALFAACLMFEIPVTAARAEPAAVEPFRAVPLDPPARQSHLGAYATCITGAALVGLSFSLTHRADRAYAEYLVSTDPAQIDVLFDRAARYDHLSQASVLTGEALIAAGLYLRFIRRPSTQRVAVSLEPTRCAVSYRF
;
A
#
# COMPACT_ATOMS: atom_id res chain seq x y z
N MET A 1 33.14 47.86 11.96
CA MET A 1 31.77 47.31 12.03
C MET A 1 31.71 45.92 12.68
N ALA A 2 32.61 44.99 12.37
CA ALA A 2 32.60 43.62 12.93
C ALA A 2 32.73 43.51 14.48
N ARG A 3 33.38 44.48 15.14
CA ARG A 3 33.54 44.47 16.61
C ARG A 3 32.26 44.81 17.39
N ILE A 4 31.33 45.55 16.78
CA ILE A 4 30.05 45.92 17.41
C ILE A 4 29.07 44.74 17.34
N ALA A 5 29.12 43.96 16.25
CA ALA A 5 28.31 42.76 16.07
C ALA A 5 28.65 41.66 17.10
N ALA A 6 29.93 41.49 17.44
CA ALA A 6 30.36 40.50 18.43
C ALA A 6 29.92 40.85 19.87
N ALA A 7 29.91 42.13 20.22
CA ALA A 7 29.44 42.60 21.53
C ALA A 7 27.91 42.44 21.69
N LEU A 8 27.15 42.68 20.62
CA LEU A 8 25.70 42.45 20.60
C LEU A 8 25.34 40.97 20.71
N PHE A 9 26.11 40.07 20.07
CA PHE A 9 25.86 38.63 20.16
C PHE A 9 26.18 38.05 21.55
N ALA A 10 27.23 38.57 22.20
CA ALA A 10 27.55 38.21 23.59
C ALA A 10 26.51 38.74 24.60
N ALA A 11 25.92 39.91 24.34
CA ALA A 11 24.84 40.46 25.16
C ALA A 11 23.51 39.67 25.00
N CYS A 12 23.24 39.11 23.81
CA CYS A 12 22.07 38.25 23.60
C CYS A 12 22.18 36.87 24.27
N LEU A 13 23.40 36.34 24.44
CA LEU A 13 23.63 35.06 25.14
C LEU A 13 23.57 35.17 26.68
N MET A 14 23.70 36.38 27.22
CA MET A 14 23.59 36.65 28.67
C MET A 14 22.15 36.91 29.13
N PHE A 15 21.20 37.06 28.20
CA PHE A 15 19.78 37.03 28.52
C PHE A 15 19.35 35.57 28.69
N GLU A 16 19.82 34.95 29.78
CA GLU A 16 19.05 33.91 30.44
C GLU A 16 17.72 34.57 30.82
N ILE A 17 16.71 34.43 29.98
CA ILE A 17 15.34 34.61 30.41
C ILE A 17 15.19 33.60 31.54
N PRO A 18 14.99 34.02 32.80
CA PRO A 18 14.50 33.09 33.78
C PRO A 18 13.09 32.78 33.32
N VAL A 19 12.96 31.75 32.47
CA VAL A 19 11.72 31.01 32.42
C VAL A 19 11.68 30.41 33.81
N THR A 20 11.07 31.15 34.74
CA THR A 20 10.49 30.57 35.93
C THR A 20 9.68 29.43 35.41
N ALA A 21 10.26 28.22 35.49
CA ALA A 21 9.51 27.00 35.42
C ALA A 21 8.49 27.19 36.53
N ALA A 22 7.29 27.62 36.15
CA ALA A 22 6.14 27.57 37.02
C ALA A 22 6.11 26.09 37.41
N ARG A 23 6.62 25.79 38.60
CA ARG A 23 6.40 24.52 39.24
C ARG A 23 4.90 24.52 39.42
N ALA A 24 4.20 23.93 38.44
CA ALA A 24 2.86 23.46 38.66
C ALA A 24 2.99 22.61 39.91
N GLU A 25 2.37 23.06 41.00
CA GLU A 25 2.19 22.23 42.16
C GLU A 25 1.66 20.87 41.65
N PRO A 26 2.13 19.74 42.18
CA PRO A 26 1.56 18.45 41.83
C PRO A 26 0.11 18.46 42.30
N ALA A 27 -0.78 18.95 41.44
CA ALA A 27 -2.21 18.92 41.64
C ALA A 27 -2.53 17.44 41.90
N ALA A 28 -3.15 17.21 43.06
CA ALA A 28 -3.51 15.89 43.57
C ALA A 28 -3.86 14.97 42.40
N VAL A 29 -3.08 13.89 42.26
CA VAL A 29 -3.10 12.98 41.11
C VAL A 29 -4.42 12.22 41.12
N GLU A 30 -5.49 12.86 40.65
CA GLU A 30 -6.61 12.11 40.12
C GLU A 30 -6.09 11.32 38.91
N PRO A 31 -6.43 10.01 38.82
CA PRO A 31 -6.00 9.20 37.70
C PRO A 31 -6.42 9.89 36.40
N PHE A 32 -5.49 9.98 35.44
CA PHE A 32 -5.77 10.51 34.10
C PHE A 32 -7.08 9.93 33.59
N ARG A 33 -8.00 10.79 33.12
CA ARG A 33 -9.21 10.34 32.45
C ARG A 33 -8.78 9.44 31.29
N ALA A 34 -9.14 8.17 31.34
CA ALA A 34 -8.84 7.23 30.28
C ALA A 34 -9.41 7.81 28.98
N VAL A 35 -8.53 8.25 28.07
CA VAL A 35 -8.93 8.68 26.74
C VAL A 35 -9.40 7.42 26.03
N PRO A 36 -10.68 7.33 25.65
CA PRO A 36 -11.17 6.15 24.94
C PRO A 36 -10.40 6.03 23.63
N LEU A 37 -9.63 4.97 23.50
CA LEU A 37 -8.99 4.63 22.24
C LEU A 37 -10.08 4.14 21.30
N ASP A 38 -10.20 4.77 20.13
CA ASP A 38 -11.06 4.20 19.09
C ASP A 38 -10.63 2.76 18.81
N PRO A 39 -11.59 1.82 18.76
CA PRO A 39 -11.30 0.43 18.47
C PRO A 39 -10.53 0.38 17.14
N PRO A 40 -9.52 -0.49 17.01
CA PRO A 40 -8.79 -0.60 15.77
C PRO A 40 -9.78 -0.86 14.63
N ALA A 41 -9.73 -0.03 13.59
CA ALA A 41 -10.57 -0.23 12.42
C ALA A 41 -10.35 -1.67 11.93
N ARG A 42 -11.44 -2.46 11.87
CA ARG A 42 -11.37 -3.82 11.31
C ARG A 42 -10.99 -3.71 9.84
N GLN A 43 -9.73 -4.00 9.54
CA GLN A 43 -9.24 -3.99 8.17
C GLN A 43 -9.61 -5.31 7.51
N SER A 44 -10.43 -5.25 6.46
CA SER A 44 -10.68 -6.43 5.63
C SER A 44 -9.60 -6.50 4.55
N HIS A 45 -8.87 -7.61 4.52
CA HIS A 45 -7.91 -7.92 3.45
C HIS A 45 -8.54 -8.81 2.36
N LEU A 46 -9.85 -9.03 2.44
CA LEU A 46 -10.60 -9.88 1.52
C LEU A 46 -10.42 -9.43 0.07
N GLY A 47 -10.49 -8.12 -0.20
CA GLY A 47 -10.28 -7.60 -1.54
C GLY A 47 -8.89 -7.91 -2.10
N ALA A 48 -7.85 -7.74 -1.30
CA ALA A 48 -6.47 -8.03 -1.71
C ALA A 48 -6.23 -9.52 -1.96
N TYR A 49 -6.80 -10.40 -1.13
CA TYR A 49 -6.70 -11.84 -1.36
C TYR A 49 -7.52 -12.28 -2.57
N ALA A 50 -8.72 -11.73 -2.76
CA ALA A 50 -9.56 -12.02 -3.91
C ALA A 50 -8.85 -11.63 -5.22
N THR A 51 -8.20 -10.46 -5.29
CA THR A 51 -7.46 -10.05 -6.49
C THR A 51 -6.23 -10.94 -6.73
N CYS A 52 -5.47 -11.30 -5.68
CA CYS A 52 -4.33 -12.22 -5.82
C CYS A 52 -4.75 -13.60 -6.31
N ILE A 53 -5.81 -14.19 -5.72
CA ILE A 53 -6.32 -15.51 -6.12
C ILE A 53 -6.83 -15.47 -7.56
N THR A 54 -7.59 -14.43 -7.92
CA THR A 54 -8.10 -14.26 -9.29
C THR A 54 -6.95 -14.14 -10.28
N GLY A 55 -5.91 -13.36 -9.95
CA GLY A 55 -4.73 -13.21 -10.80
C GLY A 55 -3.95 -14.51 -10.97
N ALA A 56 -3.72 -15.26 -9.88
CA ALA A 56 -3.07 -16.57 -9.93
C ALA A 56 -3.87 -17.58 -10.76
N ALA A 57 -5.21 -17.56 -10.65
CA ALA A 57 -6.08 -18.41 -11.45
C ALA A 57 -5.99 -18.08 -12.95
N LEU A 58 -5.93 -16.80 -13.32
CA LEU A 58 -5.74 -16.35 -14.70
C LEU A 58 -4.38 -16.79 -15.28
N VAL A 59 -3.30 -16.67 -14.50
CA VAL A 59 -1.98 -17.18 -14.90
C VAL A 59 -2.02 -18.71 -15.03
N GLY A 60 -2.68 -19.43 -14.12
CA GLY A 60 -2.84 -20.88 -14.24
C GLY A 60 -3.62 -21.29 -15.51
N LEU A 61 -4.66 -20.53 -15.84
CA LEU A 61 -5.53 -20.80 -17.00
C LEU A 61 -4.81 -20.55 -18.33
N SER A 62 -3.82 -19.64 -18.37
CA SER A 62 -3.03 -19.39 -19.57
C SER A 62 -2.30 -20.64 -20.07
N PHE A 63 -1.77 -21.48 -19.18
CA PHE A 63 -1.12 -22.74 -19.56
C PHE A 63 -2.07 -23.69 -20.30
N SER A 64 -3.33 -23.75 -19.88
CA SER A 64 -4.36 -24.56 -20.56
C SER A 64 -4.70 -24.00 -21.95
N LEU A 65 -4.73 -22.66 -22.09
CA LEU A 65 -4.94 -21.99 -23.37
C LEU A 65 -3.75 -22.21 -24.32
N THR A 66 -2.52 -22.07 -23.84
CA THR A 66 -1.30 -22.36 -24.61
C THR A 66 -1.31 -23.81 -25.08
N HIS A 67 -1.64 -24.78 -24.21
CA HIS A 67 -1.71 -26.18 -24.62
C HIS A 67 -2.77 -26.43 -25.71
N ARG A 68 -3.88 -25.70 -25.70
CA ARG A 68 -4.88 -25.75 -26.79
C ARG A 68 -4.38 -25.08 -28.07
N ALA A 69 -3.63 -23.99 -27.97
CA ALA A 69 -2.98 -23.35 -29.10
C ALA A 69 -2.00 -24.32 -29.77
N ASP A 70 -1.14 -24.96 -28.98
CA ASP A 70 -0.16 -25.94 -29.46
C ASP A 70 -0.82 -27.11 -30.20
N ARG A 71 -1.93 -27.63 -29.67
CA ARG A 71 -2.70 -28.69 -30.37
C ARG A 71 -3.27 -28.22 -31.70
N ALA A 72 -3.90 -27.03 -31.72
CA ALA A 72 -4.45 -26.48 -32.96
C ALA A 72 -3.34 -26.22 -33.99
N TYR A 73 -2.15 -25.80 -33.53
CA TYR A 73 -0.99 -25.58 -34.38
C TYR A 73 -0.43 -26.90 -34.93
N ALA A 74 -0.39 -27.95 -34.10
CA ALA A 74 0.01 -29.29 -34.53
C ALA A 74 -0.95 -29.87 -35.58
N GLU A 75 -2.26 -29.67 -35.40
CA GLU A 75 -3.29 -30.06 -36.39
C GLU A 75 -3.10 -29.29 -37.72
N TYR A 76 -2.82 -27.99 -37.64
CA TYR A 76 -2.50 -27.17 -38.82
C TYR A 76 -1.30 -27.72 -39.61
N LEU A 77 -0.20 -28.07 -38.93
CA LEU A 77 1.03 -28.54 -39.60
C LEU A 77 0.87 -29.86 -40.37
N VAL A 78 -0.10 -30.69 -39.98
CA VAL A 78 -0.37 -32.00 -40.60
C VAL A 78 -1.53 -31.92 -41.61
N SER A 79 -2.33 -30.84 -41.58
CA SER A 79 -3.44 -30.62 -42.50
C SER A 79 -2.95 -30.45 -43.94
N THR A 80 -3.49 -31.26 -44.86
CA THR A 80 -3.25 -31.12 -46.31
C THR A 80 -4.40 -30.38 -47.03
N ASP A 81 -5.48 -30.05 -46.31
CA ASP A 81 -6.65 -29.37 -46.87
C ASP A 81 -6.46 -27.84 -46.82
N PRO A 82 -6.34 -27.15 -47.98
CA PRO A 82 -6.17 -25.70 -48.04
C PRO A 82 -7.32 -24.92 -47.40
N ALA A 83 -8.54 -25.46 -47.44
CA ALA A 83 -9.71 -24.77 -46.90
C ALA A 83 -9.76 -24.78 -45.36
N GLN A 84 -9.05 -25.71 -44.72
CA GLN A 84 -9.02 -25.86 -43.26
C GLN A 84 -7.81 -25.17 -42.62
N ILE A 85 -6.76 -24.91 -43.40
CA ILE A 85 -5.51 -24.28 -42.93
C ILE A 85 -5.77 -22.93 -42.25
N ASP A 86 -6.51 -22.04 -42.90
CA ASP A 86 -6.77 -20.70 -42.36
C ASP A 86 -7.57 -20.75 -41.05
N VAL A 87 -8.57 -21.64 -40.98
CA VAL A 87 -9.41 -21.82 -39.80
C VAL A 87 -8.61 -22.35 -38.61
N LEU A 88 -7.72 -23.33 -38.84
CA LEU A 88 -6.86 -23.90 -37.80
C LEU A 88 -5.82 -22.88 -37.31
N PHE A 89 -5.24 -22.11 -38.23
CA PHE A 89 -4.32 -21.02 -37.89
C PHE A 89 -5.00 -19.93 -37.04
N ASP A 90 -6.16 -19.43 -37.48
CA ASP A 90 -6.93 -18.41 -36.75
C ASP A 90 -7.37 -18.90 -35.36
N ARG A 91 -7.61 -20.21 -35.22
CA ARG A 91 -7.96 -20.80 -33.94
C ARG A 91 -6.75 -20.86 -33.01
N ALA A 92 -5.59 -21.28 -33.51
CA ALA A 92 -4.35 -21.29 -32.72
C ALA A 92 -3.97 -19.86 -32.28
N ALA A 93 -4.02 -18.89 -33.19
CA ALA A 93 -3.75 -17.48 -32.91
C ALA A 93 -4.70 -16.91 -31.84
N ARG A 94 -5.99 -17.23 -31.90
CA ARG A 94 -6.96 -16.83 -30.86
C ARG A 94 -6.61 -17.39 -29.48
N TYR A 95 -6.23 -18.65 -29.38
CA TYR A 95 -5.84 -19.23 -28.09
C TYR A 95 -4.54 -18.64 -27.56
N ASP A 96 -3.59 -18.33 -28.43
CA ASP A 96 -2.33 -17.68 -28.04
C ASP A 96 -2.59 -16.26 -27.49
N HIS A 97 -3.38 -15.45 -28.21
CA HIS A 97 -3.77 -14.12 -27.72
C HIS A 97 -4.52 -14.16 -26.39
N LEU A 98 -5.43 -15.12 -26.21
CA LEU A 98 -6.14 -15.30 -24.94
C LEU A 98 -5.18 -15.73 -23.82
N SER A 99 -4.18 -16.56 -24.12
CA SER A 99 -3.14 -16.96 -23.16
C SER A 99 -2.33 -15.75 -22.70
N GLN A 100 -1.82 -14.96 -23.65
CA GLN A 100 -1.07 -13.73 -23.37
C GLN A 100 -1.89 -12.74 -22.54
N ALA A 101 -3.14 -12.49 -22.94
CA ALA A 101 -4.04 -11.61 -22.20
C ALA A 101 -4.30 -12.11 -20.76
N SER A 102 -4.42 -13.44 -20.58
CA SER A 102 -4.62 -14.05 -19.27
C SER A 102 -3.40 -13.87 -18.36
N VAL A 103 -2.19 -14.05 -18.88
CA VAL A 103 -0.95 -13.82 -18.12
C VAL A 103 -0.84 -12.35 -17.71
N LEU A 104 -0.95 -11.42 -18.67
CA LEU A 104 -0.81 -9.99 -18.40
C LEU A 104 -1.84 -9.50 -17.38
N THR A 105 -3.11 -9.91 -17.55
CA THR A 105 -4.17 -9.54 -16.62
C THR A 105 -3.96 -10.18 -15.25
N GLY A 106 -3.49 -11.43 -15.22
CA GLY A 106 -3.21 -12.15 -13.99
C GLY A 106 -2.09 -11.52 -13.16
N GLU A 107 -0.98 -11.16 -13.80
CA GLU A 107 0.14 -10.46 -13.17
C GLU A 107 -0.28 -9.08 -12.66
N ALA A 108 -1.04 -8.32 -13.46
CA ALA A 108 -1.56 -7.02 -13.06
C ALA A 108 -2.46 -7.12 -11.81
N LEU A 109 -3.30 -8.16 -11.71
CA LEU A 109 -4.15 -8.41 -10.54
C LEU A 109 -3.36 -8.81 -9.30
N ILE A 110 -2.30 -9.63 -9.45
CA ILE A 110 -1.40 -9.97 -8.35
C ILE A 110 -0.70 -8.71 -7.85
N ALA A 111 -0.14 -7.90 -8.76
CA ALA A 111 0.51 -6.64 -8.42
C ALA A 111 -0.46 -5.68 -7.70
N ALA A 112 -1.70 -5.57 -8.18
CA ALA A 112 -2.75 -4.77 -7.55
C ALA A 112 -3.10 -5.30 -6.15
N GLY A 113 -3.21 -6.61 -5.98
CA GLY A 113 -3.48 -7.23 -4.68
C GLY A 113 -2.36 -6.97 -3.67
N LEU A 114 -1.10 -7.10 -4.10
CA LEU A 114 0.07 -6.77 -3.28
C LEU A 114 0.10 -5.28 -2.93
N TYR A 115 -0.19 -4.40 -3.89
CA TYR A 115 -0.29 -2.97 -3.66
C TYR A 115 -1.36 -2.63 -2.61
N LEU A 116 -2.56 -3.21 -2.75
CA LEU A 116 -3.65 -3.03 -1.80
C LEU A 116 -3.34 -3.62 -0.42
N ARG A 117 -2.58 -4.72 -0.36
CA ARG A 117 -2.21 -5.38 0.89
C ARG A 117 -1.14 -4.63 1.67
N PHE A 118 -0.11 -4.12 0.99
CA PHE A 118 1.13 -3.67 1.62
C PHE A 118 1.44 -2.19 1.42
N ILE A 119 1.09 -1.61 0.27
CA ILE A 119 1.50 -0.25 -0.11
C ILE A 119 0.43 0.76 0.28
N ARG A 120 -0.85 0.46 0.00
CA ARG A 120 -1.96 1.32 0.39
C ARG A 120 -2.25 1.16 1.89
N ARG A 121 -1.43 1.79 2.74
CA ARG A 121 -1.74 1.95 4.16
C ARG A 121 -2.91 2.93 4.31
N PRO A 122 -4.06 2.52 4.87
CA PRO A 122 -4.99 3.49 5.41
C PRO A 122 -4.30 4.14 6.61
N SER A 123 -4.19 5.47 6.61
CA SER A 123 -3.53 6.21 7.69
C SER A 123 -4.28 5.95 9.00
N THR A 124 -3.77 5.01 9.80
CA THR A 124 -4.04 5.01 11.22
C THR A 124 -3.33 6.25 11.75
N GLN A 125 -4.11 7.22 12.21
CA GLN A 125 -3.60 8.41 12.86
C GLN A 125 -2.72 7.95 14.04
N ARG A 126 -1.39 7.96 13.82
CA ARG A 126 -0.41 7.40 14.77
C ARG A 126 -0.24 8.25 16.01
N VAL A 127 -0.68 9.50 15.91
CA VAL A 127 -0.55 10.52 16.94
C VAL A 127 -1.89 11.21 17.07
N ALA A 128 -2.52 11.08 18.24
CA ALA A 128 -3.64 11.92 18.62
C ALA A 128 -3.21 12.79 19.81
N VAL A 129 -3.43 14.10 19.67
CA VAL A 129 -3.12 15.11 20.68
C VAL A 129 -4.44 15.70 21.16
N SER A 130 -4.66 15.68 22.48
CA SER A 130 -5.76 16.40 23.13
C SER A 130 -5.16 17.51 23.97
N LEU A 131 -5.60 18.75 23.69
CA LEU A 131 -5.16 19.96 24.38
C LEU A 131 -6.32 20.48 25.24
N GLU A 132 -6.07 20.58 26.54
CA GLU A 132 -6.91 21.30 27.50
C GLU A 132 -6.16 22.56 27.96
N PRO A 133 -6.85 23.61 28.46
CA PRO A 133 -6.23 24.90 28.81
C PRO A 133 -5.06 24.82 29.78
N THR A 134 -4.95 23.72 30.54
CA THR A 134 -3.88 23.48 31.52
C THR A 134 -3.12 22.17 31.29
N ARG A 135 -3.45 21.39 30.24
CA ARG A 135 -2.93 20.02 30.06
C ARG A 135 -2.78 19.61 28.59
N CYS A 136 -1.78 18.76 28.31
CA CYS A 136 -1.57 18.15 27.00
C CYS A 136 -1.48 16.62 27.15
N ALA A 137 -2.33 15.89 26.45
CA ALA A 137 -2.26 14.44 26.36
C ALA A 137 -1.83 14.04 24.93
N VAL A 138 -0.73 13.28 24.85
CA VAL A 138 -0.24 12.71 23.59
C VAL A 138 -0.41 11.21 23.66
N SER A 139 -1.17 10.65 22.71
CA SER A 139 -1.26 9.21 22.52
C SER A 139 -0.50 8.83 21.25
N TYR A 140 0.38 7.84 21.37
CA TYR A 140 1.19 7.31 20.28
C TYR A 140 0.90 5.81 20.12
N ARG A 141 0.59 5.39 18.89
CA ARG A 141 0.40 3.97 18.52
C ARG A 141 1.61 3.49 17.70
N PHE A 142 2.33 2.50 18.24
CA PHE A 142 3.41 1.76 17.56
C PHE A 142 2.83 0.74 16.58
#